data_AF-A0A0L8FXG0-F1
#
_entry.id   AF-A0A0L8FXG0-F1
#
_cell.length_a   1.000
_cell.length_b   1.000
_cell.length_c   1.000
_cell.angle_alpha   90.00
_cell.angle_beta   90.00
_cell.angle_gamma   90.00
#
_symmetry.space_group_name_H-M   'P 1'
#
loop_
_entity.id
_entity.type
_entity.pdbx_description
1 polymer ?
#
loop_
_entity_poly.entity_id
_entity_poly.type
_entity_poly.pdbx_seq_one_letter_code
_entity_poly.pdbx_strand_id
1 'polypeptide(L)'
;EFCNQLNISSCFITETSDTFFVAIYNPRAQRRTHWVRIPITPIKAFKVLDAKNNKIPVQIIPLSHQTKRLPERETSIATHELVFLASLPALGYSTYFVRQTNK
;
A
#
# COMPACT_ATOMS: atom_id res chain seq x y z
N GLU A 1 -0.98 -1.76 -12.60
CA GLU A 1 -1.81 -2.94 -12.30
C GLU A 1 -2.83 -2.57 -11.23
N PHE A 2 -4.02 -3.19 -11.24
CA PHE A 2 -4.98 -3.06 -10.14
C PHE A 2 -4.81 -4.24 -9.16
N CYS A 3 -4.61 -3.95 -7.88
CA CYS A 3 -4.54 -4.96 -6.83
C CYS A 3 -5.96 -5.36 -6.39
N ASN A 4 -6.60 -6.31 -7.07
CA ASN A 4 -7.97 -6.72 -6.74
C ASN A 4 -8.06 -7.69 -5.54
N GLN A 5 -6.93 -8.25 -5.09
CA GLN A 5 -6.84 -9.24 -4.00
C GLN A 5 -6.36 -8.63 -2.67
N LEU A 6 -6.58 -7.33 -2.46
CA LEU A 6 -6.22 -6.66 -1.20
C LEU A 6 -7.02 -7.18 0.00
N ASN A 7 -8.18 -7.81 -0.22
CA ASN A 7 -8.97 -8.47 0.83
C ASN A 7 -8.22 -9.62 1.51
N ILE A 8 -7.34 -10.30 0.78
CA ILE A 8 -6.46 -11.36 1.28
C ILE A 8 -5.02 -10.88 1.40
N SER A 9 -4.79 -9.57 1.47
CA SER A 9 -3.43 -8.99 1.56
C SER A 9 -2.46 -9.55 0.51
N SER A 10 -2.89 -9.61 -0.76
CA SER A 10 -2.04 -10.01 -1.89
C SER A 10 -2.04 -8.96 -3.00
N CYS A 11 -0.86 -8.62 -3.49
CA CYS A 11 -0.68 -7.88 -4.74
C CYS A 11 0.73 -8.10 -5.31
N PHE A 12 0.81 -8.63 -6.54
CA PHE A 12 2.08 -9.01 -7.16
C PHE A 12 3.08 -7.84 -7.23
N ILE A 13 2.67 -6.71 -7.84
CA ILE A 13 3.57 -5.56 -8.05
C ILE A 13 4.14 -5.00 -6.74
N THR A 14 3.36 -4.95 -5.67
CA THR A 14 3.81 -4.34 -4.40
C THR A 14 4.68 -5.28 -3.57
N GLU A 15 4.59 -6.57 -3.85
CA GLU A 15 5.39 -7.62 -3.21
C GLU A 15 6.77 -7.78 -3.88
N THR A 16 6.85 -7.57 -5.20
CA THR A 16 8.07 -7.81 -5.99
C THR A 16 8.88 -6.57 -6.31
N SER A 17 8.25 -5.39 -6.43
CA SER A 17 8.95 -4.17 -6.88
C SER A 17 9.50 -3.35 -5.73
N ASP A 18 10.75 -2.90 -5.88
CA ASP A 18 11.42 -2.01 -4.91
C ASP A 18 10.87 -0.58 -4.98
N THR A 19 10.31 -0.18 -6.11
CA THR A 19 9.70 1.14 -6.30
C THR A 19 8.43 1.03 -7.12
N PHE A 20 7.39 1.77 -6.72
CA PHE A 20 6.11 1.82 -7.42
C PHE A 20 5.33 3.09 -7.09
N PHE A 21 4.38 3.42 -7.96
CA PHE A 21 3.44 4.52 -7.76
C PHE A 21 2.06 3.98 -7.40
N VAL A 22 1.38 4.68 -6.51
CA VAL A 22 0.02 4.36 -6.06
C VAL A 22 -0.88 5.53 -6.38
N ALA A 23 -1.82 5.34 -7.29
CA ALA A 23 -2.86 6.32 -7.59
C ALA A 23 -4.16 5.90 -6.89
N ILE A 24 -4.73 6.80 -6.10
CA ILE A 24 -5.92 6.52 -5.29
C ILE A 24 -7.00 7.50 -5.69
N TYR A 25 -8.12 6.97 -6.18
CA TYR A 25 -9.26 7.77 -6.61
C TYR A 25 -10.31 7.87 -5.50
N ASN A 26 -10.84 9.07 -5.31
CA ASN A 26 -11.98 9.34 -4.47
C ASN A 26 -13.22 9.62 -5.34
N PRO A 27 -14.18 8.69 -5.41
CA PRO A 27 -15.40 8.87 -6.17
C PRO A 27 -16.42 9.81 -5.49
N ARG A 28 -16.14 10.31 -4.28
CA ARG A 28 -17.07 11.19 -3.55
C ARG A 28 -16.84 12.66 -3.91
N ALA A 29 -17.92 13.43 -3.98
CA ALA A 29 -17.91 14.89 -4.17
C ALA A 29 -17.42 15.71 -2.97
N GLN A 30 -16.68 15.09 -2.04
CA GLN A 30 -16.12 15.74 -0.87
C GLN A 30 -14.69 15.28 -0.66
N ARG A 31 -13.83 16.18 -0.16
CA ARG A 31 -12.49 15.82 0.29
C ARG A 31 -12.58 14.83 1.45
N ARG A 32 -11.73 13.81 1.41
CA ARG A 32 -11.64 12.78 2.46
C ARG A 32 -10.20 12.37 2.67
N THR A 33 -9.90 11.92 3.88
CA THR A 33 -8.70 11.14 4.17
C THR A 33 -9.06 9.64 4.20
N HIS A 34 -8.11 8.79 3.84
CA HIS A 34 -8.31 7.34 3.81
C HIS A 34 -7.02 6.60 4.20
N TRP A 35 -7.16 5.58 5.03
CA TRP A 35 -6.04 4.71 5.39
C TRP A 35 -5.79 3.70 4.28
N VAL A 36 -4.64 3.82 3.64
CA VAL A 36 -4.20 2.92 2.57
C VAL A 36 -3.40 1.80 3.20
N ARG A 37 -3.66 0.55 2.80
CA ARG A 37 -2.94 -0.65 3.25
C ARG A 37 -2.43 -1.40 2.04
N ILE A 38 -1.12 -1.62 1.97
CA ILE A 38 -0.45 -2.24 0.82
C ILE A 38 0.35 -3.46 1.29
N PRO A 39 0.11 -4.66 0.73
CA PRO A 39 0.88 -5.86 1.05
C PRO A 39 2.34 -5.71 0.63
N ILE A 40 3.26 -5.99 1.55
CA ILE A 40 4.71 -5.89 1.35
C ILE A 40 5.44 -7.05 2.03
N THR A 41 6.72 -7.20 1.69
CA THR A 41 7.63 -8.14 2.34
C THR A 41 8.36 -7.48 3.54
N PRO A 42 8.76 -8.26 4.56
CA PRO A 42 9.27 -7.73 5.84
C PRO A 42 10.73 -7.29 5.77
N ILE A 43 11.43 -7.73 4.73
CA ILE A 43 12.90 -7.69 4.64
C ILE A 43 13.38 -6.23 4.51
N LYS A 44 12.44 -5.30 4.25
CA LYS A 44 12.74 -4.02 3.63
C LYS A 44 12.01 -2.89 4.34
N ALA A 45 12.70 -1.77 4.53
CA ALA A 45 12.08 -0.53 5.00
C ALA A 45 11.46 0.21 3.81
N PHE A 46 10.43 1.03 4.07
CA PHE A 46 9.71 1.76 3.03
C PHE A 46 9.58 3.23 3.36
N LYS A 47 9.67 4.06 2.33
CA LYS A 47 9.41 5.48 2.36
C LYS A 47 8.30 5.81 1.37
N VAL A 48 7.32 6.59 1.82
CA VAL A 48 6.23 7.08 0.98
C VAL A 48 6.36 8.60 0.81
N LEU A 49 6.22 9.05 -0.43
CA LEU A 49 6.24 10.45 -0.82
C LEU A 49 4.91 10.82 -1.49
N ASP A 50 4.38 12.01 -1.23
CA ASP A 50 3.28 12.55 -2.02
C ASP A 50 3.75 13.12 -3.37
N ALA A 51 2.81 13.57 -4.20
CA ALA A 51 3.10 14.22 -5.49
C ALA A 51 3.98 15.49 -5.39
N LYS A 52 4.12 16.08 -4.19
CA LYS A 52 4.96 17.26 -3.91
C LYS A 52 6.29 16.87 -3.26
N ASN A 53 6.65 15.59 -3.24
CA ASN A 53 7.84 15.03 -2.59
C ASN A 53 7.89 15.18 -1.05
N ASN A 54 6.76 15.46 -0.40
CA ASN A 54 6.71 15.46 1.07
C ASN A 54 6.70 14.02 1.59
N LYS A 55 7.44 13.78 2.68
CA LYS A 55 7.44 12.47 3.35
C LYS A 55 6.12 12.26 4.09
N ILE A 56 5.46 11.14 3.81
CA ILE A 56 4.25 10.72 4.52
C ILE A 56 4.66 9.74 5.63
N PRO A 57 4.18 9.92 6.87
CA PRO A 57 4.38 8.95 7.94
C PRO A 57 3.76 7.59 7.56
N VAL A 58 4.49 6.52 7.83
CA VAL A 58 4.07 5.16 7.50
C VAL A 58 4.16 4.27 8.73
N GLN A 59 3.34 3.23 8.76
CA GLN A 59 3.42 2.14 9.70
C GLN A 59 3.53 0.83 8.94
N ILE A 60 4.39 -0.06 9.42
CA ILE A 60 4.51 -1.42 8.91
C ILE A 60 3.86 -2.34 9.93
N ILE A 61 2.83 -3.08 9.53
CA ILE A 61 2.04 -3.94 10.42
C ILE A 61 2.17 -5.39 9.96
N PRO A 62 2.52 -6.34 10.85
CA PRO A 62 2.58 -7.76 10.48
C PRO A 62 1.19 -8.31 10.17
N LEU A 63 1.10 -9.15 9.15
CA LEU A 63 -0.12 -9.89 8.86
C LEU A 63 -0.42 -10.90 9.97
N SER A 64 -1.72 -11.05 10.26
CA SER A 64 -2.20 -12.08 11.17
C SER A 64 -1.83 -13.48 10.67
N HIS A 65 -1.72 -14.42 11.60
CA HIS A 65 -1.42 -15.80 11.24
C HIS A 65 -2.54 -16.45 10.41
N GLN A 66 -3.79 -16.06 10.66
CA GLN A 66 -4.98 -16.48 9.93
C GLN A 66 -4.90 -16.01 8.48
N THR A 67 -4.61 -14.73 8.24
CA THR A 67 -4.44 -14.18 6.88
C THR A 67 -3.29 -14.86 6.15
N LYS A 68 -2.19 -15.19 6.83
CA LYS A 68 -1.05 -15.93 6.24
C LYS A 68 -1.36 -17.38 5.83
N ARG A 69 -2.44 -17.97 6.36
CA ARG A 69 -2.82 -19.36 6.10
C ARG A 69 -3.98 -19.50 5.12
N LEU A 70 -4.50 -18.39 4.58
CA LEU A 70 -5.55 -18.45 3.56
C LEU A 70 -5.00 -19.19 2.32
N PRO A 71 -5.66 -20.27 1.86
CA PRO A 71 -5.19 -21.05 0.71
C PRO A 71 -5.18 -20.21 -0.58
N GLU A 72 -6.06 -19.23 -0.71
CA GLU A 72 -6.12 -18.34 -1.88
C GLU A 72 -4.90 -17.42 -2.00
N ARG A 73 -4.02 -17.39 -0.99
CA ARG A 73 -2.76 -16.62 -0.98
C ARG A 73 -1.54 -17.42 -1.41
N GLU A 74 -1.70 -18.60 -2.01
CA GLU A 74 -0.58 -19.48 -2.40
C GLU A 74 0.53 -18.78 -3.19
N THR A 75 0.19 -17.80 -4.03
CA THR A 75 1.17 -17.04 -4.84
C THR A 75 1.71 -15.79 -4.15
N SER A 76 1.18 -15.40 -2.99
CA SER A 76 1.57 -14.19 -2.24
C SER A 76 2.72 -14.48 -1.29
N ILE A 77 3.73 -13.63 -1.33
CA ILE A 77 4.88 -13.58 -0.42
C ILE A 77 4.76 -12.44 0.60
N ALA A 78 3.69 -11.65 0.57
CA ALA A 78 3.44 -10.59 1.54
C ALA A 78 3.33 -11.14 2.96
N THR A 79 4.05 -10.52 3.90
CA THR A 79 3.96 -10.86 5.32
C THR A 79 3.58 -9.67 6.20
N HIS A 80 3.64 -8.46 5.64
CA HIS A 80 3.32 -7.21 6.31
C HIS A 80 2.46 -6.34 5.41
N GLU A 81 1.88 -5.30 6.00
CA GLU A 81 1.21 -4.24 5.28
C GLU A 81 1.87 -2.90 5.59
N LEU A 82 2.14 -2.16 4.52
CA LEU A 82 2.51 -0.76 4.59
C LEU A 82 1.23 0.07 4.70
N VAL A 83 1.12 0.84 5.77
CA VAL A 83 -0.08 1.64 6.09
C VAL A 83 0.27 3.11 6.16
N PHE A 84 -0.51 3.95 5.48
CA PHE A 84 -0.35 5.41 5.53
C PHE A 84 -1.69 6.13 5.27
N LEU A 85 -1.78 7.38 5.72
CA LEU A 85 -2.98 8.19 5.54
C LEU A 85 -2.88 8.98 4.23
N ALA A 86 -3.76 8.67 3.28
CA ALA A 86 -3.91 9.44 2.05
C ALA A 86 -4.91 10.58 2.21
N SER A 87 -4.65 11.72 1.56
CA SER A 87 -5.55 12.86 1.46
C SER A 87 -6.03 12.98 0.02
N LEU A 88 -7.34 12.91 -0.19
CA LEU A 88 -7.94 12.77 -1.51
C LEU A 88 -8.89 13.94 -1.81
N PRO A 89 -8.74 14.63 -2.96
CA PRO A 89 -9.67 15.68 -3.38
C PRO A 89 -11.05 15.11 -3.70
N ALA A 90 -12.06 15.99 -3.78
CA ALA A 90 -13.40 15.61 -4.24
C ALA A 90 -13.36 15.21 -5.73
N LEU A 91 -14.01 14.11 -6.10
CA LEU A 91 -14.08 13.58 -7.47
C LEU A 91 -12.71 13.53 -8.18
N GLY A 92 -11.66 13.19 -7.45
CA GLY A 92 -10.30 13.25 -7.97
C GLY A 92 -9.40 12.20 -7.33
N TYR A 93 -8.11 12.26 -7.67
CA TYR A 93 -7.13 11.30 -7.20
C TYR A 93 -5.90 11.99 -6.61
N SER A 94 -5.18 11.25 -5.76
CA SER A 94 -3.86 11.61 -5.29
C SER A 94 -2.88 10.49 -5.62
N THR A 95 -1.64 10.86 -5.94
CA THR A 95 -0.58 9.91 -6.24
C THR A 95 0.48 9.91 -5.16
N TYR A 96 0.96 8.71 -4.83
CA TYR A 96 2.03 8.49 -3.86
C TYR A 96 3.14 7.66 -4.49
N PHE A 97 4.38 8.05 -4.25
CA PHE A 97 5.54 7.28 -4.65
C PHE A 97 6.05 6.47 -3.47
N VAL A 98 6.03 5.14 -3.62
CA VAL A 98 6.49 4.20 -2.62
C VAL A 98 7.84 3.68 -3.06
N ARG A 99 8.81 3.75 -2.16
CA ARG A 99 10.16 3.28 -2.42
C ARG A 99 10.71 2.56 -1.22
N GLN A 100 11.27 1.41 -1.51
CA GLN A 100 12.07 0.67 -0.58
C GLN A 100 13.36 1.43 -0.24
N THR A 101 13.76 1.36 1.02
CA THR A 101 15.04 1.87 1.49
C THR A 101 15.85 0.73 2.08
N ASN A 102 17.17 0.82 1.93
CA ASN A 102 18.07 0.02 2.75
C ASN A 102 17.93 0.50 4.19
N LYS A 103 17.94 -0.45 5.13
CA LYS A 103 17.92 -0.16 6.57
C LYS A 103 19.07 0.77 6.95
#